data_AF-A0A349BTS7-F1
#
_entry.id   AF-A0A349BTS7-F1
#
_cell.length_a   1.000
_cell.length_b   1.000
_cell.length_c   1.000
_cell.angle_alpha   90.00
_cell.angle_beta   90.00
_cell.angle_gamma   90.00
#
_symmetry.space_group_name_H-M   'P 1'
#
loop_
_entity.id
_entity.type
_entity.pdbx_description
1 polymer ?
#
loop_
_entity_poly.entity_id
_entity_poly.type
_entity_poly.pdbx_seq_one_letter_code
_entity_poly.pdbx_strand_id
1 'polypeptide(L)' 'VVAIGAGSAVVSHANDSFFWVVTQFSQMSVPQGYRLHTLASLILGISALLTLYGIQGVWRLFF' A
#
# COMPACT_ATOMS: atom_id res chain seq x y z
N VAL A 1 9.31 12.21 6.45
CA VAL A 1 9.52 11.77 5.05
C VAL A 1 8.95 10.38 4.80
N VAL A 2 9.28 9.36 5.62
CA VAL A 2 8.80 7.97 5.44
C VAL A 2 7.26 7.86 5.44
N ALA A 3 6.56 8.54 6.35
CA ALA A 3 5.09 8.52 6.38
C ALA A 3 4.44 9.13 5.12
N ILE A 4 5.05 10.16 4.55
CA ILE A 4 4.57 10.82 3.33
C ILE A 4 4.77 9.90 2.12
N GLY A 5 5.94 9.26 2.03
CA GLY A 5 6.22 8.24 1.01
C GLY A 5 5.28 7.04 1.11
N ALA A 6 5.06 6.52 2.32
CA ALA A 6 4.11 5.44 2.56
C ALA A 6 2.67 5.81 2.17
N GLY A 7 2.23 7.05 2.46
CA GLY A 7 0.92 7.55 2.05
C GLY A 7 0.76 7.65 0.53
N SER A 8 1.83 8.02 -0.20
CA SER A 8 1.79 8.10 -1.67
C SER A 8 1.64 6.74 -2.36
N ALA A 9 2.04 5.64 -1.70
CA ALA A 9 1.93 4.29 -2.24
C ALA A 9 0.52 3.68 -2.16
N VAL A 10 -0.44 4.37 -1.52
CA VAL A 10 -1.79 3.87 -1.26
C VAL A 10 -2.68 3.83 -2.50
N VAL A 11 -2.39 4.63 -3.52
CA VAL A 11 -3.18 4.67 -4.75
C VAL A 11 -2.24 4.45 -5.94
N SER A 12 -2.13 3.20 -6.41
CA SER A 12 -1.51 2.89 -7.71
C SER A 12 -2.61 2.59 -8.74
N HIS A 13 -2.54 3.21 -9.91
CA HIS A 13 -3.53 3.11 -10.99
C HIS A 13 -3.05 2.12 -12.07
N ALA A 14 -3.91 1.70 -13.02
CA ALA A 14 -3.52 0.75 -14.09
C ALA A 14 -2.49 1.27 -15.11
N ASN A 15 -1.91 2.44 -14.86
CA ASN A 15 -0.72 2.93 -15.56
C ASN A 15 0.57 2.26 -15.05
N ASP A 16 0.50 1.45 -13.99
CA ASP A 16 1.62 0.73 -13.41
C ASP A 16 1.80 -0.66 -14.06
N SER A 17 3.03 -0.99 -14.47
CA SER A 17 3.39 -2.31 -15.00
C SER A 17 3.14 -3.43 -13.98
N PHE A 18 3.25 -3.12 -12.68
CA PHE A 18 2.99 -4.06 -11.59
C PHE A 18 1.55 -4.57 -11.60
N PHE A 19 0.57 -3.71 -11.92
CA PHE A 19 -0.84 -4.08 -12.03
C PHE A 19 -1.05 -5.17 -13.09
N TRP A 20 -0.45 -4.99 -14.27
CA TRP A 20 -0.61 -5.93 -15.38
C TRP A 20 0.08 -7.27 -15.11
N VAL A 21 1.27 -7.25 -14.51
CA VAL A 21 1.98 -8.48 -14.09
C VAL A 21 1.10 -9.30 -13.12
N VAL A 22 0.59 -8.68 -12.06
CA VAL A 22 -0.20 -9.40 -11.04
C VAL A 22 -1.51 -9.91 -11.61
N THR A 23 -2.24 -9.10 -12.37
CA THR A 23 -3.54 -9.50 -12.95
C THR A 23 -3.39 -10.62 -13.99
N GLN A 24 -2.36 -10.58 -14.84
CA GLN A 24 -2.13 -11.59 -15.87
C GLN A 24 -1.65 -12.93 -15.28
N PHE A 25 -0.69 -12.91 -14.36
CA PHE A 25 -0.23 -14.15 -13.70
C PHE A 25 -1.29 -14.77 -12.79
N SER A 26 -2.21 -13.96 -12.25
CA SER A 26 -3.29 -14.42 -11.39
C SER A 26 -4.60 -14.70 -12.14
N GLN A 27 -4.61 -14.60 -13.47
CA GLN A 27 -5.80 -14.80 -14.32
C GLN A 27 -7.02 -13.95 -13.89
N MET A 28 -6.78 -12.72 -13.42
CA MET A 28 -7.82 -11.83 -12.92
C MET A 28 -8.41 -10.99 -14.05
N SER A 29 -9.73 -10.76 -14.00
CA SER A 29 -10.33 -9.73 -14.85
C SER A 29 -9.89 -8.33 -14.42
N VAL A 30 -9.83 -7.39 -15.35
CA VAL A 30 -9.43 -5.99 -15.06
C VAL A 30 -10.24 -5.35 -13.92
N PRO A 31 -11.58 -5.51 -13.84
CA PRO A 31 -12.37 -4.98 -12.72
C PRO A 31 -12.01 -5.62 -11.37
N GLN A 32 -11.69 -6.92 -11.35
CA GLN A 32 -11.23 -7.60 -10.14
C GLN A 32 -9.84 -7.11 -9.71
N GLY A 33 -8.93 -6.96 -10.68
CA GLY A 33 -7.60 -6.38 -10.47
C GLY A 33 -7.69 -5.01 -9.82
N TYR A 34 -8.52 -4.11 -10.36
CA TYR A 34 -8.69 -2.77 -9.80
C TYR A 34 -9.17 -2.77 -8.35
N ARG A 35 -10.20 -3.58 -8.06
CA ARG A 35 -10.76 -3.68 -6.70
C ARG A 35 -9.73 -4.23 -5.72
N LEU A 36 -9.03 -5.30 -6.11
CA LEU A 36 -8.08 -5.96 -5.22
C LEU A 36 -6.77 -5.17 -5.05
N HIS A 37 -6.22 -4.57 -6.10
CA HIS A 37 -5.04 -3.71 -5.97
C HIS A 37 -5.33 -2.48 -5.11
N THR A 38 -6.48 -1.83 -5.28
CA THR A 38 -6.87 -0.66 -4.47
C THR A 38 -7.06 -1.02 -3.00
N LEU A 39 -7.70 -2.17 -2.71
CA LEU A 39 -7.84 -2.66 -1.34
C LEU A 39 -6.48 -3.05 -0.75
N ALA A 40 -5.63 -3.73 -1.51
CA ALA A 40 -4.33 -4.16 -1.06
C ALA A 40 -3.41 -2.96 -0.74
N SER A 41 -3.38 -1.94 -1.60
CA SER A 41 -2.60 -0.72 -1.38
C SER A 41 -3.15 0.11 -0.22
N LEU A 42 -4.46 0.11 0.00
CA LEU A 42 -5.08 0.71 1.18
C LEU A 42 -4.65 0.00 2.48
N ILE A 43 -4.71 -1.34 2.50
CA ILE A 43 -4.26 -2.13 3.65
C ILE A 43 -2.78 -1.86 3.92
N LEU A 44 -1.93 -1.88 2.89
CA LEU A 44 -0.51 -1.57 2.99
C LEU A 44 -0.28 -0.17 3.60
N GLY A 45 -1.01 0.84 3.15
CA GLY A 45 -0.94 2.20 3.67
C GLY A 45 -1.29 2.30 5.16
N ILE A 46 -2.40 1.68 5.55
CA ILE A 46 -2.85 1.66 6.94
C ILE A 46 -1.84 0.91 7.82
N SER A 47 -1.36 -0.25 7.37
CA SER A 47 -0.31 -0.99 8.08
C SER A 47 0.95 -0.15 8.27
N ALA A 48 1.42 0.53 7.22
CA ALA A 48 2.59 1.40 7.32
C ALA A 48 2.36 2.57 8.29
N LEU A 49 1.18 3.18 8.29
CA LEU A 49 0.81 4.26 9.21
C LEU A 49 0.85 3.77 10.67
N LEU A 50 0.24 2.61 10.96
CA LEU A 50 0.24 2.03 12.29
C LEU A 50 1.66 1.67 12.76
N THR A 51 2.47 1.07 11.89
CA THR A 51 3.86 0.74 12.21
C THR A 51 4.69 1.99 12.52
N LEU A 52 4.59 3.03 11.69
CA LEU A 52 5.34 4.27 11.91
C LEU A 52 4.90 4.98 13.18
N TYR A 53 3.60 5.01 13.45
CA TYR A 53 3.07 5.60 14.68
C TYR A 53 3.53 4.82 15.91
N GLY A 54 3.52 3.49 15.86
CA GLY A 54 4.03 2.63 16.93
C GLY A 54 5.52 2.87 17.22
N ILE A 55 6.35 2.89 16.18
CA ILE A 55 7.80 3.18 16.32
C ILE A 55 8.02 4.57 16.92
N GLN A 56 7.28 5.59 16.46
CA GLN A 56 7.37 6.94 17.01
C GLN A 56 6.95 7.00 18.48
N GLY A 57 5.91 6.26 18.87
CA GLY A 57 5.45 6.16 20.25
C GLY A 57 6.49 5.49 21.14
N VAL A 58 7.06 4.38 20.69
CA VAL A 58 8.16 3.68 21.39
C VAL A 58 9.36 4.59 21.55
N TRP A 59 9.80 5.26 20.49
CA TRP A 59 10.93 6.18 20.56
C TRP A 59 10.73 7.26 21.64
N ARG A 60 9.54 7.87 21.70
CA ARG A 60 9.17 8.88 22.71
C ARG A 60 9.14 8.36 24.15
N LEU A 61 9.06 7.06 24.37
CA LEU A 61 9.09 6.48 25.72
C LEU A 61 10.53 6.35 26.25
N PHE A 62 11.51 6.25 25.36
CA PHE A 62 12.91 6.04 25.73
C PHE A 62 13.78 7.31 25.63
N PHE A 63 13.36 8.29 24.83
CA PHE A 63 14.08 9.56 24.59
C PHE A 63 13.10 10.73 24.63
#